data_AF-A0A968T2C6-F1
#
_entry.id   AF-A0A968T2C6-F1
#
_cell.length_a   1.000
_cell.length_b   1.000
_cell.length_c   1.000
_cell.angle_alpha   90.00
_cell.angle_beta   90.00
_cell.angle_gamma   90.00
#
_symmetry.space_group_name_H-M   'P 1'
#
loop_
_entity.id
_entity.type
_entity.pdbx_description
1 polymer ?
#
loop_
_entity_poly.entity_id
_entity_poly.type
_entity_poly.pdbx_seq_one_letter_code
_entity_poly.pdbx_strand_id
1 'polypeptide(L)'
;MSRFVESIKYLNGLHYNLEIHQERFDKTRLKFHPEPERILLENFLKPQSDLEYNRLYKCRVLYDQEIETVLYESYQPRTIDQYYLVVCPDTFDYTYKVSDRTFFDNAQQKNQS
;
A
#
# COMPACT_ATOMS: atom_id res chain seq x y z
N MET A 1 -6.29 -3.43 -14.08
CA MET A 1 -5.22 -2.63 -13.44
C MET A 1 -5.80 -2.16 -12.12
N SER A 2 -5.22 -2.59 -11.01
CA SER A 2 -5.79 -2.34 -9.67
C SER A 2 -5.68 -0.87 -9.28
N ARG A 3 -6.75 -0.30 -8.74
CA ARG A 3 -6.88 1.15 -8.50
C ARG A 3 -6.22 1.60 -7.20
N PHE A 4 -6.22 0.75 -6.18
CA PHE A 4 -5.78 1.09 -4.83
C PHE A 4 -4.68 0.14 -4.35
N VAL A 5 -3.95 0.57 -3.32
CA VAL A 5 -2.84 -0.20 -2.77
C VAL A 5 -2.75 -0.11 -1.25
N GLU A 6 -2.65 -1.27 -0.60
CA GLU A 6 -2.16 -1.39 0.76
C GLU A 6 -0.69 -1.80 0.79
N SER A 7 0.05 -1.34 1.80
CA SER A 7 1.45 -1.70 2.01
C SER A 7 1.64 -1.98 3.48
N ILE A 8 1.70 -3.26 3.81
CA ILE A 8 1.65 -3.81 5.16
C ILE A 8 3.04 -4.31 5.51
N LYS A 9 3.52 -3.97 6.71
CA LYS A 9 4.79 -4.49 7.21
C LYS A 9 4.61 -5.96 7.56
N TYR A 10 5.47 -6.82 7.03
CA TYR A 10 5.58 -8.22 7.40
C TYR A 10 6.95 -8.50 8.00
N LEU A 11 6.98 -9.00 9.24
CA LEU A 11 8.21 -9.33 9.95
C LEU A 11 7.90 -10.45 10.95
N ASN A 12 8.81 -11.43 11.07
CA ASN A 12 8.67 -12.56 12.01
C ASN A 12 7.35 -13.34 11.86
N GLY A 13 6.83 -13.47 10.63
CA GLY A 13 5.57 -14.18 10.39
C GLY A 13 4.31 -13.34 10.66
N LEU A 14 4.44 -12.06 11.01
CA LEU A 14 3.33 -11.22 11.45
C LEU A 14 3.12 -10.02 10.52
N HIS A 15 1.87 -9.75 10.17
CA HIS A 15 1.43 -8.53 9.50
C HIS A 15 1.09 -7.46 10.54
N TYR A 16 1.85 -6.38 10.53
CA TYR A 16 1.69 -5.32 11.53
C TYR A 16 0.58 -4.35 11.14
N ASN A 17 -0.14 -3.84 12.15
CA ASN A 17 -1.20 -2.83 12.02
C ASN A 17 -2.34 -3.25 11.09
N LEU A 18 -2.63 -4.56 11.02
CA LEU A 18 -3.58 -5.12 10.06
C LEU A 18 -4.99 -4.49 10.19
N GLU A 19 -5.45 -4.21 11.40
CA GLU A 19 -6.75 -3.58 11.65
C GLU A 19 -6.87 -2.21 10.98
N ILE A 20 -5.81 -1.39 11.03
CA ILE A 20 -5.78 -0.05 10.40
C ILE A 20 -5.79 -0.19 8.87
N HIS A 21 -5.10 -1.21 8.34
CA HIS A 21 -5.12 -1.52 6.92
C HIS A 21 -6.51 -2.00 6.46
N GLN A 22 -7.16 -2.85 7.26
CA GLN A 22 -8.51 -3.34 7.02
C GLN A 22 -9.52 -2.18 6.99
N GLU A 23 -9.46 -1.29 7.97
CA GLU A 23 -10.37 -0.13 8.04
C GLU A 23 -10.21 0.77 6.82
N ARG A 24 -8.97 1.07 6.39
CA ARG A 24 -8.74 1.87 5.18
C ARG A 24 -9.24 1.18 3.92
N PHE A 25 -8.99 -0.13 3.80
CA PHE A 25 -9.44 -0.95 2.69
C PHE A 25 -10.98 -0.94 2.58
N ASP A 26 -11.68 -1.18 3.69
CA ASP A 26 -13.15 -1.20 3.74
C ASP A 26 -13.74 0.18 3.43
N LYS A 27 -13.23 1.25 4.05
CA LYS A 27 -13.67 2.63 3.77
C LYS A 27 -13.50 3.00 2.31
N THR A 28 -12.39 2.60 1.70
CA THR A 28 -12.12 2.87 0.29
C THR A 28 -13.11 2.10 -0.58
N ARG A 29 -13.31 0.81 -0.34
CA ARG A 29 -14.26 -0.01 -1.12
C ARG A 29 -15.69 0.49 -1.01
N LEU A 30 -16.16 0.78 0.21
CA LEU A 30 -17.51 1.31 0.46
C LEU A 30 -17.77 2.64 -0.26
N LYS A 31 -16.73 3.44 -0.50
CA LYS A 31 -16.87 4.71 -1.22
C LYS A 31 -17.12 4.51 -2.72
N PHE A 32 -16.42 3.55 -3.33
CA PHE A 32 -16.39 3.40 -4.79
C PHE A 32 -17.30 2.30 -5.33
N HIS A 33 -17.71 1.37 -4.47
CA HIS A 33 -18.53 0.22 -4.82
C HIS A 33 -19.74 0.16 -3.89
N PRO A 34 -20.99 0.17 -4.41
CA PRO A 34 -22.17 -0.01 -3.59
C PRO A 34 -22.18 -1.41 -2.98
N GLU A 35 -22.32 -1.48 -1.65
CA GLU A 35 -22.47 -2.75 -0.89
C GLU A 35 -21.43 -3.84 -1.27
N PRO A 36 -20.11 -3.55 -1.13
CA PRO A 36 -19.09 -4.50 -1.50
C PRO A 36 -19.12 -5.72 -0.57
N GLU A 37 -18.84 -6.91 -1.11
CA GLU A 37 -18.72 -8.11 -0.30
C GLU A 37 -17.66 -7.94 0.80
N ARG A 38 -17.89 -8.55 1.96
CA ARG A 38 -16.95 -8.44 3.08
C ARG A 38 -15.70 -9.26 2.78
N ILE A 39 -14.56 -8.59 2.77
CA ILE A 39 -13.25 -9.20 2.58
C ILE A 39 -12.41 -8.91 3.82
N LEU A 40 -11.90 -9.96 4.46
CA LEU A 40 -10.91 -9.83 5.53
C LEU A 40 -9.52 -10.01 4.94
N LEU A 41 -8.66 -8.99 5.05
CA LEU A 41 -7.30 -9.00 4.52
C LEU A 41 -6.51 -10.22 5.04
N GLU A 42 -6.68 -10.58 6.32
CA GLU A 42 -6.00 -11.73 6.93
C GLU A 42 -6.16 -13.04 6.15
N ASN A 43 -7.30 -13.26 5.49
CA ASN A 43 -7.56 -14.48 4.73
C ASN A 43 -6.72 -14.59 3.45
N PHE A 44 -6.26 -13.45 2.93
CA PHE A 44 -5.43 -13.33 1.73
C PHE A 44 -3.94 -13.18 2.06
N LEU A 45 -3.64 -12.73 3.27
CA LEU A 45 -2.29 -12.53 3.78
C LEU A 45 -1.71 -13.83 4.34
N LYS A 46 -1.45 -14.80 3.46
CA LYS A 46 -0.85 -16.07 3.87
C LYS A 46 0.68 -15.92 4.01
N PRO A 47 1.29 -16.48 5.09
CA PRO A 47 2.74 -16.66 5.14
C PRO A 47 3.16 -17.51 3.95
N GLN A 48 4.03 -16.99 3.09
CA GLN A 48 4.60 -17.81 2.02
C GLN A 48 5.81 -18.57 2.58
N SER A 49 5.88 -19.87 2.29
CA SER A 49 6.90 -20.78 2.84
C SER A 49 8.34 -20.44 2.43
N ASP A 50 8.48 -19.62 1.39
CA ASP A 50 9.73 -19.09 0.83
C ASP A 50 10.19 -17.77 1.48
N LEU A 51 9.40 -17.18 2.39
CA LEU A 51 9.81 -15.98 3.13
C LEU A 51 10.70 -16.36 4.32
N GLU A 52 11.87 -15.73 4.40
CA GLU A 52 12.82 -15.92 5.49
C GLU A 52 12.25 -15.40 6.80
N TYR A 53 12.30 -16.24 7.84
CA TYR A 53 12.00 -15.82 9.20
C TYR A 53 13.05 -14.78 9.66
N ASN A 54 12.63 -13.74 10.38
CA ASN A 54 13.47 -12.60 10.79
C ASN A 54 13.95 -11.65 9.67
N ARG A 55 13.36 -11.74 8.47
CA ARG A 55 13.56 -10.75 7.41
C ARG A 55 12.37 -9.80 7.29
N LEU A 56 12.64 -8.52 7.04
CA LEU A 56 11.63 -7.49 6.86
C LEU A 56 11.14 -7.48 5.42
N TYR A 57 9.82 -7.62 5.25
CA TYR A 57 9.15 -7.55 3.96
C TYR A 57 8.07 -6.47 3.96
N LYS A 58 7.85 -5.91 2.77
CA LYS A 58 6.69 -5.10 2.44
C LYS A 58 5.69 -6.00 1.72
N CYS A 59 4.56 -6.26 2.35
CA CYS A 59 3.42 -6.92 1.73
C CYS A 59 2.57 -5.86 1.02
N ARG A 60 2.50 -5.92 -0.31
CA ARG A 60 1.74 -5.02 -1.15
C ARG A 60 0.46 -5.71 -1.61
N VAL A 61 -0.69 -5.19 -1.20
CA VAL A 61 -2.00 -5.67 -1.64
C VAL A 61 -2.54 -4.68 -2.65
N LEU A 62 -2.76 -5.13 -3.89
CA LEU A 62 -3.37 -4.36 -4.96
C LEU A 62 -4.84 -4.77 -5.08
N TYR A 63 -5.73 -3.79 -5.13
CA TYR A 63 -7.17 -4.04 -5.11
C TYR A 63 -7.97 -2.96 -5.83
N ASP A 64 -9.21 -3.32 -6.17
CA ASP A 64 -10.28 -2.40 -6.49
C ASP A 64 -11.55 -2.82 -5.74
N GLN A 65 -12.54 -3.42 -6.41
CA GLN A 65 -13.65 -4.10 -5.72
C GLN A 65 -13.18 -5.36 -5.00
N GLU A 66 -12.29 -6.13 -5.62
CA GLU A 66 -11.72 -7.37 -5.08
C GLU A 66 -10.20 -7.22 -4.90
N ILE A 67 -9.60 -8.14 -4.15
CA ILE A 67 -8.13 -8.25 -4.08
C ILE A 67 -7.64 -8.89 -5.37
N GLU A 68 -6.79 -8.16 -6.11
CA GLU A 68 -6.23 -8.63 -7.37
C GLU A 68 -4.88 -9.33 -7.16
N THR A 69 -4.00 -8.73 -6.35
CA THR A 69 -2.63 -9.23 -6.18
C THR A 69 -2.13 -8.97 -4.76
N VAL A 70 -1.42 -9.95 -4.19
CA VAL A 70 -0.63 -9.81 -2.97
C VAL A 70 0.83 -10.13 -3.30
N LEU A 71 1.73 -9.19 -3.09
CA LEU A 71 3.16 -9.33 -3.36
C LEU A 71 3.98 -9.10 -2.10
N TYR A 72 5.01 -9.90 -1.88
CA TYR A 72 5.98 -9.69 -0.81
C TYR A 72 7.32 -9.31 -1.41
N GLU A 73 7.82 -8.14 -1.03
CA GLU A 73 9.10 -7.63 -1.48
C GLU A 73 10.01 -7.43 -0.26
N SER A 74 11.28 -7.85 -0.37
CA SER A 74 12.27 -7.55 0.67
C SER A 74 12.35 -6.04 0.87
N TYR A 75 12.23 -5.59 2.12
CA TYR A 75 12.20 -4.17 2.42
C TYR A 75 13.43 -3.76 3.22
N GLN A 76 14.25 -2.91 2.62
CA GLN A 76 15.31 -2.19 3.29
C GLN A 76 14.81 -0.77 3.56
N PRO A 77 14.67 -0.37 4.84
CA PRO A 77 14.35 1.00 5.18
C PRO A 77 15.39 1.95 4.58
N ARG A 78 14.92 2.98 3.88
CA ARG A 78 15.80 4.03 3.34
C ARG A 78 16.14 5.04 4.43
N THR A 79 17.40 5.46 4.49
CA THR A 79 17.80 6.66 5.22
C THR A 79 17.33 7.88 4.44
N ILE A 80 16.65 8.82 5.10
CA ILE A 80 16.15 10.05 4.49
C ILE A 80 16.83 11.23 5.18
N ASP A 81 17.76 11.87 4.49
CA ASP A 81 18.56 12.96 5.04
C ASP A 81 17.99 14.36 4.70
N GLN A 82 17.14 14.45 3.68
CA GLN A 82 16.62 15.71 3.16
C GLN A 82 15.15 15.58 2.77
N TYR A 83 14.43 16.68 2.96
CA TYR A 83 13.03 16.83 2.56
C TYR A 83 12.89 18.10 1.70
N TYR A 84 12.08 18.00 0.65
CA TYR A 84 11.79 19.12 -0.23
C TYR A 84 10.30 19.44 -0.17
N LEU A 85 9.97 20.73 -0.14
CA LEU A 85 8.58 21.17 -0.26
C LEU A 85 8.18 21.12 -1.74
N VAL A 86 7.07 20.44 -2.02
CA VAL A 86 6.49 20.36 -3.37
C VAL A 86 5.11 20.99 -3.34
N VAL A 87 4.89 21.95 -4.22
CA VAL A 87 3.58 22.57 -4.41
C VAL A 87 2.70 21.59 -5.18
N CYS A 88 1.57 21.21 -4.59
CA CYS A 88 0.58 20.36 -5.25
C CYS A 88 -0.38 21.25 -6.06
N PRO A 89 -0.80 20.84 -7.27
CA PRO A 89 -1.87 21.54 -7.98
C PRO A 89 -3.19 21.36 -7.23
N ASP A 90 -4.12 22.31 -7.39
CA ASP A 90 -5.45 22.25 -6.75
C ASP A 90 -6.26 21.01 -7.13
N THR A 91 -5.92 20.39 -8.26
CA THR A 91 -6.56 19.16 -8.77
C THR A 91 -5.98 17.88 -8.18
N PHE A 92 -4.93 17.96 -7.35
CA PHE A 92 -4.31 16.79 -6.76
C PHE A 92 -5.17 16.25 -5.60
N ASP A 93 -5.72 15.05 -5.78
CA ASP A 93 -6.47 14.32 -4.77
C ASP A 93 -5.80 12.96 -4.49
N TYR A 94 -5.33 12.80 -3.26
CA TYR A 94 -4.80 11.53 -2.75
C TYR A 94 -5.50 11.12 -1.46
N THR A 95 -6.78 11.49 -1.31
CA THR A 95 -7.64 11.09 -0.18
C THR A 95 -7.65 9.57 -0.02
N TYR A 96 -7.59 8.85 -1.14
CA TYR A 96 -7.47 7.41 -1.18
C TYR A 96 -6.08 7.02 -1.66
N LYS A 97 -5.57 5.91 -1.12
CA LYS A 97 -4.23 5.42 -1.42
C LYS A 97 -4.24 4.68 -2.76
N VAL A 98 -4.25 5.47 -3.85
CA VAL A 98 -4.26 4.93 -5.21
C VAL A 98 -2.91 4.30 -5.57
N SER A 99 -2.96 3.34 -6.48
CA SER A 99 -1.78 2.60 -6.96
C SER A 99 -0.92 3.43 -7.92
N ASP A 100 -1.51 4.39 -8.62
CA ASP A 100 -0.83 5.37 -9.47
C ASP A 100 0.02 6.30 -8.61
N ARG A 101 1.30 6.39 -8.96
CA ARG A 101 2.31 7.17 -8.26
C ARG A 101 2.96 8.24 -9.13
N THR A 102 2.48 8.46 -10.35
CA THR A 102 3.12 9.37 -11.32
C THR A 102 3.39 10.76 -10.75
N PHE A 103 2.47 11.32 -9.95
CA PHE A 103 2.70 12.60 -9.28
C PHE A 103 3.92 12.57 -8.34
N PHE A 104 3.98 11.58 -7.44
CA PHE A 104 5.07 11.45 -6.48
C PHE A 104 6.40 11.15 -7.16
N ASP A 105 6.39 10.31 -8.19
CA ASP A 105 7.59 9.92 -8.91
C ASP A 105 8.17 11.14 -9.66
N ASN A 106 7.33 11.95 -10.29
CA ASN A 106 7.73 13.23 -10.92
C ASN A 106 8.22 14.25 -9.89
N ALA A 107 7.56 14.35 -8.73
CA ALA A 107 7.96 15.24 -7.65
C ALA A 107 9.33 14.87 -7.06
N GLN A 108 9.66 13.58 -7.00
CA GLN A 108 10.97 13.11 -6.56
C GLN A 108 12.08 13.45 -7.57
N GLN A 109 11.84 13.26 -8.87
CA GLN A 109 12.84 13.51 -9.92
C GLN A 109 13.25 14.98 -10.02
N LYS A 110 12.29 15.91 -9.94
CA LYS A 110 12.55 17.36 -10.03
C LYS A 110 13.48 17.91 -8.94
N ASN A 111 13.58 17.22 -7.81
CA ASN A 111 14.40 17.64 -6.67
C ASN A 111 15.77 16.96 -6.61
N GLN A 112 16.08 16.06 -7.56
CA GLN A 112 17.39 15.43 -7.71
C GLN A 112 18.29 16.12 -8.75
N SER A 113 17.80 17.21 -9.35
CA SER A 113 18.50 18.06 -10.33
C SER A 113 18.98 19.35 -9.66
#